data_AF-A0A2N2TEP1-F1
#
_entry.id   AF-A0A2N2TEP1-F1
#
_cell.length_a   1.000
_cell.length_b   1.000
_cell.length_c   1.000
_cell.angle_alpha   90.00
_cell.angle_beta   90.00
_cell.angle_gamma   90.00
#
_symmetry.space_group_name_H-M   'P 1'
#
loop_
_entity.id
_entity.type
_entity.pdbx_description
1 polymer ?
#
loop_
_entity_poly.entity_id
_entity_poly.type
_entity_poly.pdbx_seq_one_letter_code
_entity_poly.pdbx_strand_id
1 'polypeptide(L)'
;MLVVDDPDRHALLQRCVQNNLPGCRIDVVDSYLDAMDRATHLEAHLLVLDLSMDSVLVPAIKRFLARAAPQALIHVFDDSLDSTPGAGTDCNRPSIVRLKQSFSTLARGHLPPY
;
A
#
# COMPACT_ATOMS: atom_id res chain seq x y z
N MET A 1 -4.55 -1.24 4.24
CA MET A 1 -5.49 -1.77 3.23
C MET A 1 -4.71 -2.15 1.98
N LEU A 2 -4.94 -3.35 1.45
CA LEU A 2 -4.24 -3.88 0.28
C LEU A 2 -5.25 -4.12 -0.85
N VAL A 3 -4.95 -3.60 -2.05
CA VAL A 3 -5.69 -3.87 -3.31
C VAL A 3 -4.72 -4.55 -4.26
N VAL A 4 -4.81 -5.88 -4.34
CA VAL A 4 -3.86 -6.75 -5.05
C VAL A 4 -4.64 -7.94 -5.62
N ASP A 5 -4.59 -8.14 -6.93
CA ASP A 5 -5.28 -9.25 -7.61
C ASP A 5 -4.41 -10.52 -7.65
N ASP A 6 -3.08 -10.37 -7.65
CA ASP A 6 -2.15 -11.50 -7.66
C ASP A 6 -1.97 -12.12 -6.25
N PRO A 7 -2.28 -13.42 -6.06
CA PRO A 7 -2.26 -14.06 -4.74
C PRO A 7 -0.86 -14.23 -4.15
N ASP A 8 0.16 -14.46 -4.97
CA ASP A 8 1.55 -14.60 -4.52
C ASP A 8 2.11 -13.26 -4.03
N ARG A 9 1.81 -12.19 -4.76
CA ARG A 9 2.14 -10.81 -4.41
C ARG A 9 1.37 -10.34 -3.19
N HIS A 10 0.11 -10.73 -3.06
CA HIS A 10 -0.67 -10.48 -1.86
C HIS A 10 0.02 -11.10 -0.63
N ALA A 11 0.43 -12.38 -0.70
CA ALA A 11 1.14 -13.05 0.38
C ALA A 11 2.48 -12.36 0.71
N LEU A 12 3.22 -11.90 -0.30
CA LEU A 12 4.47 -11.17 -0.12
C LEU A 12 4.26 -9.81 0.56
N LEU A 13 3.27 -9.04 0.11
CA LEU A 13 2.91 -7.75 0.70
C LEU A 13 2.41 -7.90 2.13
N GLN A 14 1.58 -8.90 2.39
CA GLN A 14 1.07 -9.21 3.72
C GLN A 14 2.23 -9.53 4.69
N ARG A 15 3.17 -10.39 4.28
CA ARG A 15 4.39 -10.68 5.07
C ARG A 15 5.22 -9.41 5.31
N CYS A 16 5.37 -8.56 4.30
CA CYS A 16 6.11 -7.31 4.43
C CYS A 16 5.44 -6.35 5.42
N VAL A 17 4.12 -6.20 5.38
CA VAL A 17 3.37 -5.39 6.35
C VAL A 17 3.57 -5.94 7.76
N GLN A 18 3.34 -7.24 7.97
CA GLN A 18 3.46 -7.88 9.28
C GLN A 18 4.85 -7.74 9.90
N ASN A 19 5.90 -7.86 9.09
CA ASN A 19 7.28 -7.75 9.55
C ASN A 19 7.70 -6.32 9.93
N ASN A 20 7.10 -5.29 9.32
CA ASN A 20 7.52 -3.89 9.53
C ASN A 20 6.56 -3.10 10.41
N LEU A 21 5.29 -3.52 10.50
CA LEU A 21 4.26 -2.94 11.35
C LEU A 21 3.52 -4.05 12.10
N PRO A 22 4.15 -4.70 13.08
CA PRO A 22 3.51 -5.74 13.88
C PRO A 22 2.28 -5.17 14.59
N GLY A 23 1.15 -5.86 14.49
CA GLY A 23 -0.14 -5.41 15.06
C GLY A 23 -0.97 -4.51 14.13
N CYS A 24 -0.47 -4.15 12.95
CA CYS A 24 -1.27 -3.45 11.95
C CYS A 24 -2.37 -4.36 11.40
N ARG A 25 -3.60 -3.85 11.37
CA ARG A 25 -4.72 -4.53 10.73
C ARG A 25 -4.58 -4.46 9.22
N ILE A 26 -4.63 -5.62 8.57
CA ILE A 26 -4.55 -5.74 7.11
C ILE A 26 -5.94 -6.08 6.60
N ASP A 27 -6.62 -5.09 6.02
CA ASP A 27 -7.86 -5.32 5.27
C ASP A 27 -7.52 -5.52 3.79
N VAL A 28 -8.04 -6.62 3.24
CA VAL A 28 -7.96 -6.98 1.82
C VAL A 28 -9.26 -6.55 1.14
N VAL A 29 -9.14 -5.99 -0.05
CA VAL A 29 -10.26 -5.52 -0.87
C VAL A 29 -10.01 -5.91 -2.32
N ASP A 30 -11.03 -6.51 -2.92
CA ASP A 30 -10.96 -7.13 -4.25
C ASP A 30 -11.17 -6.11 -5.38
N SER A 31 -11.52 -4.86 -5.05
CA SER A 31 -11.78 -3.81 -6.03
C SER A 31 -11.28 -2.43 -5.58
N TYR A 32 -10.94 -1.58 -6.55
CA TYR A 32 -10.60 -0.18 -6.28
C TYR A 32 -11.78 0.63 -5.72
N LEU A 33 -13.01 0.29 -6.10
CA LEU A 33 -14.21 0.98 -5.62
C LEU A 33 -14.41 0.73 -4.12
N ASP A 34 -14.34 -0.54 -3.70
CA ASP A 34 -14.47 -0.89 -2.28
C ASP A 34 -13.33 -0.32 -1.44
N ALA A 35 -12.13 -0.27 -2.02
CA ALA A 35 -10.98 0.36 -1.38
C ALA A 35 -11.19 1.86 -1.19
N MET A 36 -11.71 2.57 -2.19
CA MET A 36 -12.01 3.99 -2.08
C MET A 36 -13.11 4.27 -1.06
N ASP A 37 -14.20 3.50 -1.09
CA ASP A 37 -15.30 3.63 -0.15
C ASP A 37 -14.80 3.46 1.29
N ARG A 38 -14.13 2.34 1.58
CA ARG A 38 -13.56 2.08 2.92
C ARG A 38 -12.53 3.11 3.34
N ALA A 39 -11.68 3.59 2.44
CA ALA A 39 -10.67 4.60 2.74
C ALA A 39 -11.27 5.88 3.33
N THR A 40 -12.45 6.30 2.87
CA THR A 40 -13.09 7.53 3.36
C THR A 40 -13.57 7.45 4.81
N HIS A 41 -13.75 6.24 5.34
CA HIS A 41 -14.25 6.01 6.70
C HIS A 41 -13.16 5.69 7.72
N LEU A 42 -11.89 5.59 7.30
CA LEU A 42 -10.77 5.22 8.17
C LEU A 42 -9.97 6.47 8.61
N GLU A 43 -9.62 6.51 9.90
CA GLU A 43 -8.92 7.67 10.52
C GLU A 43 -7.47 7.83 10.08
N ALA A 44 -6.69 6.74 9.99
CA ALA A 44 -5.33 6.77 9.49
C ALA A 44 -4.99 5.41 8.91
N HIS A 45 -4.64 5.36 7.63
CA HIS A 45 -4.40 4.09 6.95
C HIS A 45 -3.44 4.28 5.79
N LEU A 46 -2.70 3.22 5.49
CA LEU A 46 -1.96 3.09 4.24
C LEU A 46 -2.78 2.24 3.27
N LEU A 47 -3.09 2.82 2.12
CA LEU A 47 -3.63 2.13 0.98
C LEU A 47 -2.49 1.75 0.04
N VAL A 48 -2.31 0.44 -0.17
CA VAL A 48 -1.35 -0.10 -1.14
C VAL A 48 -2.11 -0.49 -2.39
N LEU A 49 -1.82 0.19 -3.50
CA LEU A 49 -2.39 -0.06 -4.82
C LEU A 49 -1.37 -0.81 -5.67
N ASP A 50 -1.70 -2.01 -6.12
CA ASP A 50 -0.87 -2.72 -7.09
C ASP A 50 -1.11 -2.20 -8.52
N LEU A 51 -0.02 -1.87 -9.23
CA LEU A 51 -0.07 -1.42 -10.62
C LEU A 51 -0.38 -2.53 -11.63
N SER A 52 -0.28 -3.80 -11.23
CA SER A 52 -0.62 -4.94 -12.09
C SER A 52 -2.11 -4.93 -12.50
N MET A 53 -2.98 -4.32 -11.69
CA MET A 53 -4.42 -4.29 -11.91
C MET A 53 -4.85 -3.23 -12.94
N ASP A 54 -4.52 -1.95 -12.73
CA ASP A 54 -4.79 -0.90 -13.73
C ASP A 54 -4.01 0.41 -13.46
N SER A 55 -2.88 0.60 -14.15
CA SER A 55 -2.02 1.77 -13.98
C SER A 55 -2.70 3.12 -14.31
N VAL A 56 -3.74 3.11 -15.15
CA VAL A 56 -4.42 4.33 -15.63
C VAL A 56 -5.32 4.93 -14.55
N LEU A 57 -5.84 4.10 -13.63
CA LEU A 57 -6.74 4.53 -12.57
C LEU A 57 -6.01 5.11 -11.36
N VAL A 58 -4.74 4.76 -11.16
CA VAL A 58 -3.94 5.22 -10.00
C VAL A 58 -3.92 6.74 -9.85
N PRO A 59 -3.66 7.57 -10.89
CA PRO A 59 -3.71 9.02 -10.76
C PRO A 59 -5.10 9.56 -10.37
N ALA A 60 -6.17 8.93 -10.85
CA ALA A 60 -7.55 9.32 -10.52
C ALA A 60 -7.87 9.01 -9.05
N ILE A 61 -7.50 7.81 -8.59
CA ILE A 61 -7.67 7.40 -7.18
C ILE A 61 -6.90 8.33 -6.25
N LYS A 62 -5.64 8.67 -6.58
CA LYS A 62 -4.84 9.61 -5.79
C LYS A 62 -5.49 10.98 -5.69
N ARG A 63 -6.05 11.51 -6.79
CA ARG A 63 -6.76 12.80 -6.78
C ARG A 63 -8.06 12.74 -5.98
N PHE A 64 -8.80 11.64 -6.07
CA PHE A 64 -10.04 11.44 -5.31
C PHE A 64 -9.74 11.41 -3.80
N LEU A 65 -8.83 10.53 -3.37
CA LEU A 65 -8.51 10.35 -1.96
C LEU A 65 -7.83 11.58 -1.35
N ALA A 66 -7.03 12.34 -2.10
CA ALA A 66 -6.50 13.62 -1.62
C ALA A 66 -7.59 14.63 -1.22
N ARG A 67 -8.82 14.49 -1.76
CA ARG A 67 -9.98 15.32 -1.42
C ARG A 67 -10.89 14.66 -0.39
N ALA A 68 -11.21 13.39 -0.58
CA ALA A 68 -12.21 12.67 0.20
C ALA A 68 -11.65 12.03 1.49
N ALA A 69 -10.36 11.69 1.49
CA ALA A 69 -9.66 11.04 2.60
C ALA A 69 -8.21 11.55 2.69
N PRO A 70 -7.98 12.85 2.97
CA PRO A 70 -6.64 13.44 3.01
C PRO A 70 -5.70 12.78 4.04
N GLN A 71 -6.28 12.09 5.03
CA GLN A 71 -5.57 11.27 6.01
C GLN A 71 -5.01 9.95 5.45
N ALA A 72 -5.45 9.53 4.27
CA ALA A 72 -4.99 8.30 3.63
C ALA A 72 -3.59 8.49 3.05
N LEU A 73 -2.65 7.65 3.48
CA LEU A 73 -1.38 7.51 2.76
C LEU A 73 -1.57 6.52 1.63
N ILE A 74 -1.08 6.85 0.43
CA ILE A 74 -1.22 6.00 -0.75
C ILE A 74 0.16 5.56 -1.20
N HIS A 75 0.40 4.26 -1.16
CA HIS A 75 1.57 3.64 -1.76
C HIS A 75 1.15 2.93 -3.04
N VAL A 76 1.88 3.20 -4.12
CA VAL A 76 1.69 2.50 -5.38
C VAL A 76 2.80 1.46 -5.47
N PHE A 77 2.40 0.20 -5.42
CA PHE A 77 3.31 -0.92 -5.56
C PHE A 77 3.55 -1.17 -7.05
N ASP A 78 4.78 -0.98 -7.46
CA ASP A 78 5.26 -1.16 -8.84
C ASP A 78 6.46 -2.09 -8.83
N ASP A 79 6.27 -3.32 -9.28
CA ASP A 79 7.34 -4.31 -9.44
C ASP A 79 7.76 -4.50 -10.90
N SER A 80 7.23 -3.71 -11.84
CA SER A 80 7.62 -3.77 -13.25
C SER A 80 9.13 -3.52 -13.43
N LEU A 81 9.70 -2.67 -12.58
CA LEU A 81 11.13 -2.36 -12.50
C LEU A 81 11.94 -3.41 -11.72
N ASP A 82 11.29 -4.30 -10.96
CA ASP A 82 11.94 -5.37 -10.20
C ASP A 82 12.28 -6.60 -11.06
N SER A 83 11.91 -6.58 -12.35
CA SER A 83 12.11 -7.66 -13.34
C SER A 83 13.57 -7.98 -13.68
N THR A 84 14.55 -7.44 -12.95
CA THR A 84 15.96 -7.79 -13.15
C THR A 84 16.19 -9.24 -12.68
N PRO A 85 16.72 -10.14 -13.55
CA PRO A 85 17.00 -11.51 -13.15
C PRO A 85 18.02 -11.50 -12.00
N GLY A 86 17.62 -11.94 -10.81
CA GLY A 86 18.44 -11.89 -9.60
C GLY A 86 17.98 -10.88 -8.53
N ALA A 87 16.95 -10.07 -8.79
CA ALA A 87 16.25 -9.33 -7.74
C ALA A 87 15.51 -10.31 -6.83
N GLY A 88 16.19 -10.69 -5.75
CA GLY A 88 15.83 -11.79 -4.86
C GLY A 88 14.37 -11.82 -4.43
N THR A 89 13.96 -13.01 -3.99
CA THR A 89 12.72 -13.35 -3.28
C THR A 89 12.51 -12.58 -1.96
N ASP A 90 13.27 -11.52 -1.73
CA ASP A 90 13.49 -10.91 -0.42
C ASP A 90 12.91 -9.51 -0.31
N CYS A 91 12.64 -9.13 0.94
CA CYS A 91 12.10 -7.84 1.40
C CYS A 91 12.99 -6.61 1.07
N ASN A 92 13.95 -6.75 0.15
CA ASN A 92 14.93 -5.76 -0.30
C ASN A 92 14.65 -5.25 -1.71
N ARG A 93 13.56 -5.69 -2.36
CA ARG A 93 13.10 -5.11 -3.63
C ARG A 93 12.88 -3.59 -3.48
N PRO A 94 13.29 -2.76 -4.46
CA PRO A 94 13.04 -1.32 -4.47
C PRO A 94 11.60 -0.92 -4.12
N SER A 95 10.63 -1.66 -4.66
CA SER A 95 9.20 -1.51 -4.37
C SER A 95 8.89 -1.71 -2.86
N ILE A 96 9.44 -2.76 -2.26
CA ILE A 96 9.30 -3.07 -0.83
C ILE A 96 10.06 -2.07 0.06
N VAL A 97 11.22 -1.58 -0.38
CA VAL A 97 11.96 -0.53 0.35
C VAL A 97 11.14 0.76 0.42
N ARG A 98 10.52 1.17 -0.70
CA ARG A 98 9.61 2.33 -0.73
C ARG A 98 8.36 2.10 0.11
N LEU A 99 7.85 0.87 0.14
CA LEU A 99 6.73 0.50 1.01
C LEU A 99 7.10 0.65 2.50
N LYS A 100 8.30 0.21 2.91
CA LYS A 100 8.83 0.42 4.28
C LYS A 100 8.95 1.88 4.66
N GLN A 101 9.37 2.74 3.73
CA GLN A 101 9.39 4.19 3.96
C GLN A 101 7.97 4.73 4.20
N SER A 102 6.99 4.25 3.43
CA SER A 102 5.58 4.66 3.58
C SER A 102 5.01 4.22 4.94
N PHE A 103 5.35 3.02 5.40
CA PHE A 103 5.03 2.56 6.76
C PHE A 103 5.64 3.46 7.85
N SER A 104 6.90 3.86 7.67
CA SER A 104 7.59 4.75 8.62
C SER A 104 6.92 6.12 8.71
N THR A 105 6.41 6.65 7.60
CA THR A 105 5.62 7.88 7.57
C THR A 105 4.29 7.73 8.29
N LEU A 106 3.57 6.61 8.08
CA LEU A 106 2.32 6.33 8.79
C LEU A 106 2.55 6.26 10.31
N ALA A 107 3.58 5.52 10.74
CA ALA A 107 3.91 5.37 12.16
C ALA A 107 4.31 6.71 12.81
N ARG A 108 5.01 7.58 12.08
CA ARG A 108 5.40 8.92 12.57
C ARG A 108 4.23 9.91 12.63
N GLY A 109 3.28 9.84 11.69
CA GLY A 109 2.06 10.65 11.73
C GLY A 109 1.09 10.25 12.85
N HIS A 110 1.32 9.09 13.49
CA HIS A 110 0.52 8.54 14.58
C HIS A 110 1.11 8.78 15.98
N LEU A 111 2.30 9.38 16.08
CA LEU A 111 2.84 9.82 17.36
C LEU A 111 2.15 11.12 17.77
N PRO A 112 1.45 11.17 18.92
CA PRO A 112 0.88 12.43 19.40
C PRO A 112 2.00 13.47 19.59
N PRO A 113 1.74 14.76 19.33
CA PRO A 113 2.71 15.79 19.63
C PRO A 113 2.95 15.78 21.15
N TYR A 114 4.22 15.68 21.55
CA TYR A 114 4.64 15.93 22.92
C TYR A 114 4.45 17.39 23.29
#